data_AF-A0A975R9Z3-F1
#
_entry.id   AF-A0A975R9Z3-F1
#
_cell.length_a   1.000
_cell.length_b   1.000
_cell.length_c   1.000
_cell.angle_alpha   90.00
_cell.angle_beta   90.00
_cell.angle_gamma   90.00
#
_symmetry.space_group_name_H-M   'P 1'
#
loop_
_entity.id
_entity.type
_entity.pdbx_description
1 polymer ?
#
loop_
_entity_poly.entity_id
_entity_poly.type
_entity_poly.pdbx_seq_one_letter_code
_entity_poly.pdbx_strand_id
1 'polypeptide(L)'
;MNTLIYYSFNVLILSGIVLIIGMIKPKWILLWMDKPGRLPVAMIAALIFMVGMVMFGEGNKELKQEKARASRLQSLQSTTEVPAPASKPAEVPAKP
;
A
#
# COMPACT_ATOMS: atom_id res chain seq x y z
N MET A 1 0.74 -9.73 6.70
CA MET A 1 1.52 -8.47 6.64
C MET A 1 2.02 -8.31 5.23
N ASN A 2 1.74 -7.18 4.59
CA ASN A 2 2.12 -6.94 3.20
C ASN A 2 3.65 -6.68 3.15
N THR A 3 4.44 -7.72 2.95
CA THR A 3 5.92 -7.70 2.95
C THR A 3 6.47 -6.71 1.94
N LEU A 4 5.84 -6.59 0.78
CA LEU A 4 6.18 -5.62 -0.27
C LEU A 4 6.13 -4.17 0.23
N ILE A 5 5.09 -3.82 0.98
CA ILE A 5 4.96 -2.48 1.57
C ILE A 5 6.05 -2.22 2.60
N TYR A 6 6.37 -3.22 3.43
CA TYR A 6 7.44 -3.10 4.42
C TYR A 6 8.80 -2.86 3.75
N TYR A 7 9.15 -3.63 2.72
CA TYR A 7 10.41 -3.44 1.99
C TYR A 7 10.45 -2.12 1.23
N SER A 8 9.36 -1.73 0.57
CA SER A 8 9.31 -0.44 -0.14
C SER A 8 9.52 0.76 0.78
N PHE A 9 9.03 0.72 2.02
CA PHE A 9 9.31 1.74 3.03
C PHE A 9 10.78 1.77 3.44
N ASN A 10 11.39 0.60 3.65
CA ASN A 10 12.82 0.49 3.95
C ASN A 10 13.67 1.03 2.79
N VAL A 11 13.30 0.73 1.53
CA VAL A 11 13.99 1.24 0.34
C VAL A 11 13.85 2.75 0.22
N LEU A 12 12.68 3.34 0.52
CA LEU A 12 12.50 4.78 0.54
C LEU A 12 13.36 5.46 1.61
N ILE A 13 13.40 4.90 2.82
CA ILE A 13 14.27 5.40 3.89
C ILE A 13 15.74 5.30 3.48
N LEU A 14 16.15 4.15 2.94
CA LEU A 14 17.50 3.91 2.44
C LEU A 14 17.86 4.91 1.34
N SER A 15 16.94 5.19 0.42
CA SER A 15 17.10 6.21 -0.62
C SER A 15 17.36 7.60 -0.05
N GLY A 16 16.62 7.99 0.98
CA GLY A 16 16.83 9.26 1.68
C GLY A 16 18.20 9.33 2.35
N ILE A 17 18.60 8.25 3.04
CA ILE A 17 19.92 8.13 3.68
C ILE A 17 21.04 8.23 2.63
N VAL A 18 20.92 7.49 1.53
CA VAL A 18 21.86 7.49 0.39
C VAL A 18 21.99 8.89 -0.19
N LEU A 19 20.88 9.60 -0.38
CA LEU A 19 20.89 10.97 -0.90
C LEU A 19 21.58 11.94 0.07
N ILE A 20 21.26 11.89 1.35
CA ILE A 20 21.86 12.75 2.38
C ILE A 20 23.36 12.47 2.52
N ILE A 21 23.74 11.21 2.76
CA ILE A 21 25.15 10.81 2.94
C ILE A 21 25.93 11.10 1.66
N GLY A 22 25.37 10.77 0.50
CA GLY A 22 26.03 10.99 -0.78
C GLY A 22 26.17 12.47 -1.14
N MET A 23 25.27 13.35 -0.71
CA MET A 23 25.44 14.81 -0.88
C MET A 23 26.51 15.38 0.06
N ILE A 24 26.59 14.90 1.31
CA ILE A 24 27.60 15.34 2.28
C ILE A 24 28.99 14.84 1.87
N LYS A 25 29.13 13.55 1.53
CA LYS A 25 30.36 12.94 1.02
C LYS A 25 30.06 11.98 -0.13
N PRO A 26 30.17 12.45 -1.40
CA PRO A 26 29.88 11.60 -2.55
C PRO A 26 30.87 10.42 -2.69
N LYS A 27 32.08 10.53 -2.13
CA LYS A 27 33.05 9.42 -2.03
C LYS A 27 32.51 8.19 -1.29
N TRP A 28 31.53 8.33 -0.39
CA TRP A 28 30.99 7.18 0.34
C TRP A 28 30.16 6.25 -0.53
N ILE A 29 29.47 6.79 -1.54
CA ILE A 29 28.70 6.01 -2.50
C ILE A 29 29.56 5.67 -3.72
N LEU A 30 30.35 6.62 -4.18
CA LEU A 30 31.26 6.46 -5.31
C LEU A 30 32.67 6.17 -4.79
N LEU A 31 32.82 5.05 -4.07
CA LEU A 31 34.09 4.60 -3.45
C LEU A 31 35.22 4.41 -4.48
N TRP A 32 34.86 4.38 -5.76
CA TRP A 32 35.75 4.06 -6.87
C TRP A 32 36.19 5.28 -7.69
N MET A 33 35.71 6.50 -7.38
CA MET A 33 36.02 7.69 -8.18
C MET A 33 36.89 8.69 -7.40
N ASP A 34 37.98 9.16 -8.02
CA ASP A 34 38.95 10.08 -7.39
C ASP A 34 38.35 11.45 -7.04
N LYS A 35 37.54 11.99 -7.96
CA LYS A 35 36.76 13.23 -7.78
C LYS A 35 35.29 12.96 -8.04
N PRO A 36 34.57 12.39 -7.07
CA PRO A 36 33.15 12.16 -7.25
C PRO A 36 32.40 13.47 -7.16
N GLY A 37 31.84 13.89 -8.29
CA GLY A 37 30.87 14.97 -8.32
C GLY A 37 29.61 14.60 -7.53
N ARG A 38 28.80 15.62 -7.19
CA ARG A 38 27.52 15.42 -6.50
C ARG A 38 26.41 14.95 -7.45
N LEU A 39 26.57 15.19 -8.76
CA LEU A 39 25.57 14.87 -9.79
C LEU A 39 25.26 13.36 -9.91
N PRO A 40 26.26 12.45 -9.99
CA PRO A 40 25.99 11.02 -10.14
C PRO A 40 25.32 10.42 -8.90
N VAL A 41 25.63 10.95 -7.71
CA VAL A 41 24.96 10.54 -6.47
C VAL A 41 23.47 10.88 -6.53
N ALA A 42 23.13 12.09 -6.96
CA ALA A 42 21.74 12.51 -7.09
C ALA A 42 20.98 11.61 -8.09
N MET A 43 21.63 11.22 -9.20
CA MET A 43 21.06 10.30 -10.19
C MET A 43 20.83 8.90 -9.61
N ILE A 44 21.80 8.34 -8.88
CA ILE A 44 21.67 7.03 -8.23
C ILE A 44 20.56 7.07 -7.18
N ALA A 45 20.54 8.10 -6.35
CA ALA A 45 19.51 8.26 -5.33
C ALA A 45 18.11 8.44 -5.95
N ALA A 46 17.99 9.18 -7.06
CA ALA A 46 16.73 9.31 -7.79
C ALA A 46 16.26 7.97 -8.37
N LEU A 47 17.16 7.14 -8.90
CA LEU A 47 16.84 5.80 -9.39
C LEU A 47 16.35 4.90 -8.25
N ILE A 48 17.06 4.86 -7.11
CA ILE A 48 16.64 4.07 -5.94
C ILE A 48 15.29 4.56 -5.41
N PHE A 49 15.09 5.88 -5.34
CA PHE A 49 13.81 6.47 -4.95
C PHE A 49 12.68 6.03 -5.87
N MET A 50 12.91 6.04 -7.18
CA MET A 50 11.91 5.64 -8.17
C MET A 50 11.55 4.16 -8.04
N VAL A 51 12.54 3.29 -7.80
CA VAL A 51 12.31 1.86 -7.51
C VAL A 51 11.46 1.69 -6.23
N GLY A 52 11.78 2.43 -5.17
CA GLY A 52 11.01 2.42 -3.92
C GLY A 52 9.55 2.86 -4.12
N MET A 53 9.34 3.92 -4.90
CA MET A 53 8.00 4.43 -5.24
C MET A 53 7.19 3.43 -6.08
N VAL A 54 7.82 2.74 -7.04
CA VAL A 54 7.15 1.71 -7.85
C VAL A 54 6.74 0.52 -6.98
N MET A 55 7.65 0.00 -6.14
CA MET A 55 7.30 -1.10 -5.22
C MET A 55 6.20 -0.69 -4.23
N PHE A 56 6.24 0.53 -3.71
CA PHE A 56 5.19 1.04 -2.81
C PHE A 56 3.84 1.13 -3.51
N GLY A 57 3.82 1.60 -4.77
CA GLY A 57 2.61 1.68 -5.59
C GLY A 57 1.98 0.31 -5.84
N GLU A 58 2.78 -0.70 -6.19
CA GLU A 58 2.28 -2.06 -6.39
C GLU A 58 1.80 -2.70 -5.08
N GLY A 59 2.55 -2.55 -3.99
CA GLY A 59 2.11 -3.05 -2.68
C GLY A 59 0.78 -2.43 -2.23
N ASN A 60 0.56 -1.15 -2.51
CA ASN A 60 -0.70 -0.48 -2.15
C ASN A 60 -1.89 -0.95 -3.00
N LYS A 61 -1.66 -1.34 -4.27
CA LYS A 61 -2.71 -1.97 -5.10
C LYS A 61 -3.12 -3.32 -4.54
N GLU A 62 -2.16 -4.16 -4.14
CA GLU A 62 -2.43 -5.46 -3.51
C GLU A 62 -3.24 -5.30 -2.22
N LEU A 63 -2.84 -4.36 -1.36
CA LEU A 63 -3.56 -4.09 -0.10
C LEU A 63 -5.00 -3.59 -0.33
N LYS A 64 -5.22 -2.81 -1.39
CA LYS A 64 -6.57 -2.37 -1.78
C LYS A 64 -7.42 -3.52 -2.31
N GLN A 65 -6.83 -4.46 -3.05
CA GLN A 65 -7.52 -5.66 -3.52
C GLN A 65 -7.85 -6.63 -2.37
N GLU A 66 -6.93 -6.82 -1.42
CA GLU A 66 -7.19 -7.62 -0.22
C GLU A 66 -8.35 -7.04 0.59
N LYS A 67 -8.36 -5.73 0.83
CA LYS A 67 -9.48 -5.05 1.50
C LYS A 67 -10.80 -5.23 0.74
N ALA A 68 -10.79 -5.05 -0.58
CA ALA A 68 -11.98 -5.23 -1.40
C ALA A 68 -12.51 -6.68 -1.36
N ARG A 69 -11.63 -7.69 -1.37
CA ARG A 69 -12.00 -9.10 -1.22
C ARG A 69 -12.55 -9.39 0.18
N ALA A 70 -11.89 -8.90 1.23
CA ALA A 70 -12.36 -9.06 2.60
C ALA A 70 -13.75 -8.43 2.82
N SER A 71 -13.98 -7.21 2.32
CA SER A 71 -15.29 -6.57 2.38
C SER A 71 -16.37 -7.33 1.59
N ARG A 72 -16.02 -7.91 0.43
CA ARG A 72 -16.96 -8.73 -0.35
C ARG A 72 -17.35 -10.01 0.39
N LEU A 73 -16.38 -10.71 1.00
CA LEU A 73 -16.64 -11.90 1.81
C LEU A 73 -17.52 -11.58 3.02
N GLN A 74 -17.30 -10.43 3.66
CA GLN A 74 -18.12 -9.96 4.78
C GLN A 74 -19.56 -9.64 4.34
N SER A 75 -19.75 -9.01 3.17
CA SER A 75 -21.09 -8.74 2.61
C SER A 75 -21.88 -9.99 2.23
N LEU A 76 -21.19 -11.06 1.80
CA LEU A 76 -21.80 -12.35 1.48
C LEU A 76 -22.22 -13.11 2.75
N GLN A 77 -21.47 -12.98 3.85
CA GLN A 77 -21.88 -13.52 5.15
C GLN A 77 -23.12 -12.82 5.72
N SER A 78 -23.29 -11.52 5.48
CA SER A 78 -24.47 -10.76 5.91
C SER A 78 -25.74 -11.03 5.08
N THR A 79 -25.65 -11.68 3.92
CA THR A 79 -26.81 -11.97 3.06
C THR A 79 -27.45 -13.35 3.36
N THR A 80 -26.82 -14.17 4.22
CA THR A 80 -27.38 -15.48 4.63
C THR A 80 -28.37 -15.39 5.82
N GLU A 81 -28.58 -14.21 6.41
CA GLU A 81 -29.76 -13.97 7.25
C GLU A 81 -30.98 -13.78 6.36
N VAL A 82 -31.70 -14.89 6.14
CA VAL A 82 -32.97 -14.99 5.41
C VAL A 82 -33.96 -13.88 5.83
N PRO A 83 -34.48 -13.05 4.91
CA PRO A 83 -35.66 -12.25 5.20
C PRO A 83 -36.86 -13.20 5.18
N ALA A 84 -37.43 -13.47 6.36
CA ALA A 84 -38.73 -14.12 6.46
C ALA A 84 -39.74 -13.27 5.66
N PRO A 85 -40.49 -13.87 4.71
CA PRO A 85 -41.42 -13.12 3.89
C PRO A 85 -42.54 -12.57 4.78
N ALA A 86 -42.75 -11.26 4.67
CA ALA A 86 -43.92 -10.58 5.20
C ALA A 86 -45.18 -11.19 4.58
N SER A 87 -45.94 -11.94 5.37
CA SER A 87 -47.34 -12.23 5.08
C SER A 87 -48.21 -11.44 6.05
N LYS A 88 -48.60 -10.23 5.65
CA LYS A 88 -49.79 -9.54 6.16
C LYS A 88 -50.73 -9.38 4.97
N PRO A 89 -52.01 -9.78 5.09
CA PRO A 89 -53.08 -8.77 5.16
C PRO A 89 -54.07 -9.06 6.31
N ALA A 90 -54.40 -8.06 7.16
CA ALA A 90 -55.74 -7.43 7.24
C ALA A 90 -56.88 -8.46 7.47
N GLU A 91 -57.60 -8.48 8.61
CA GLU A 91 -58.81 -7.67 8.80
C GLU A 91 -59.38 -7.90 10.24
N VAL A 92 -59.78 -6.82 10.92
CA VAL A 92 -60.61 -6.79 12.15
C VAL A 92 -62.04 -6.56 11.65
N PRO A 93 -63.11 -7.29 12.03
CA PRO A 93 -63.76 -7.08 13.35
C PRO A 93 -64.63 -8.22 13.94
N ALA A 94 -65.11 -7.93 15.16
CA ALA A 94 -66.41 -8.28 15.76
C ALA A 94 -66.54 -9.54 16.64
N LYS A 95 -66.84 -9.21 17.90
CA LYS A 95 -67.37 -10.00 19.03
C LYS A 95 -68.78 -10.54 18.73
N PRO A 96 -69.15 -11.69 19.31
CA PRO A 96 -70.40 -11.79 20.06
C PRO A 96 -70.16 -12.17 21.53
#